data_AF-A0A2E5NI64-F1
#
_entry.id   AF-A0A2E5NI64-F1
#
_cell.length_a   1.000
_cell.length_b   1.000
_cell.length_c   1.000
_cell.angle_alpha   90.00
_cell.angle_beta   90.00
_cell.angle_gamma   90.00
#
_symmetry.space_group_name_H-M   'P 1'
#
loop_
_entity.id
_entity.type
_entity.pdbx_description
1 polymer ?
#
loop_
_entity_poly.entity_id
_entity_poly.type
_entity_poly.pdbx_seq_one_letter_code
_entity_poly.pdbx_strand_id
1 'polypeptide(L)'
;MRKGAFYCFTKPVDQADLVKAVGRATKTYSAFVTDPMIGHCELMLKVKRQVSRVALLDTNIFVHGDSGTSKKLVAKSIHSQPKRSILK
;
A
#
# COMPACT_ATOMS: atom_id res chain seq x y z
N MET A 1 -6.11 25.50 -0.32
CA MET A 1 -5.88 24.21 -1.02
C MET A 1 -5.93 23.10 0.02
N ARG A 2 -6.94 22.21 0.00
CA ARG A 2 -7.25 21.30 1.13
C ARG A 2 -7.64 19.85 0.77
N LYS A 3 -7.52 19.40 -0.50
CA LYS A 3 -8.09 18.11 -0.96
C LYS A 3 -7.11 17.15 -1.67
N GLY A 4 -5.86 17.04 -1.22
CA GLY A 4 -4.99 15.91 -1.62
C GLY A 4 -4.66 15.79 -3.12
N ALA A 5 -4.84 16.84 -3.92
CA ALA A 5 -4.48 16.80 -5.33
C ALA A 5 -2.95 16.82 -5.47
N PHE A 6 -2.42 15.86 -6.23
CA PHE A 6 -0.97 15.77 -6.49
C PHE A 6 -0.46 16.93 -7.34
N TYR A 7 -1.26 17.39 -8.32
CA TYR A 7 -0.95 18.53 -9.15
C TYR A 7 -2.23 19.19 -9.68
N CYS A 8 -2.23 20.50 -9.86
CA CYS A 8 -3.32 21.25 -10.48
C CYS A 8 -2.79 21.93 -11.74
N PHE A 9 -3.55 21.86 -12.82
CA PHE A 9 -3.23 22.51 -14.08
C PHE A 9 -4.25 23.59 -14.41
N THR A 10 -3.76 24.71 -14.94
CA THR A 10 -4.59 25.76 -15.55
C THR A 10 -4.61 25.58 -17.04
N LYS A 11 -5.79 25.68 -17.67
CA LYS A 11 -5.91 25.58 -19.13
C LYS A 11 -5.44 26.88 -19.82
N PRO A 12 -4.94 26.81 -21.06
CA PRO A 12 -4.63 25.60 -21.83
C PRO A 12 -3.37 24.90 -21.32
N VAL A 13 -3.34 23.57 -21.41
CA VAL A 13 -2.27 22.72 -20.86
C VAL A 13 -1.34 22.23 -21.95
N ASP A 14 -0.04 22.33 -21.69
CA ASP A 14 1.01 21.74 -22.53
C ASP A 14 1.12 20.22 -22.27
N GLN A 15 1.24 19.46 -23.35
CA GLN A 15 1.46 18.02 -23.32
C GLN A 15 2.77 17.64 -22.61
N ALA A 16 3.83 18.46 -22.77
CA ALA A 16 5.11 18.20 -22.13
C ALA A 16 5.00 18.25 -20.59
N ASP A 17 4.19 19.18 -20.08
CA ASP A 17 3.99 19.35 -18.63
C ASP A 17 3.12 18.26 -18.03
N LEU A 18 2.15 17.73 -18.78
CA LEU A 18 1.39 16.54 -18.37
C LEU A 18 2.28 15.32 -18.21
N VAL A 19 3.12 15.03 -19.19
CA VAL A 19 4.02 13.86 -19.14
C VAL A 19 4.98 13.97 -17.96
N LYS A 20 5.53 15.17 -17.69
CA LYS A 20 6.38 15.41 -16.52
C LYS A 20 5.65 15.20 -15.20
N ALA A 21 4.41 15.68 -15.07
CA ALA A 21 3.64 15.51 -13.85
C ALA A 21 3.26 14.04 -13.60
N VAL A 22 2.87 13.30 -14.63
CA VAL A 22 2.60 11.86 -14.53
C VAL A 22 3.87 11.11 -14.14
N GLY A 23 5.01 11.42 -14.76
CA GLY A 23 6.28 10.81 -14.41
C GLY A 23 6.72 11.06 -12.96
N ARG A 24 6.36 12.21 -12.39
CA ARG A 24 6.57 12.50 -10.95
C ARG A 24 5.58 11.73 -10.07
N ALA A 25 4.31 11.66 -10.48
CA ALA A 25 3.28 10.96 -9.73
C ALA A 25 3.56 9.46 -9.61
N THR A 26 3.98 8.82 -10.71
CA THR A 26 4.26 7.38 -10.74
C THR A 26 5.48 7.00 -9.90
N LYS A 27 6.56 7.79 -9.94
CA LYS A 27 7.74 7.57 -9.08
C LYS A 27 7.40 7.64 -7.60
N THR A 28 6.63 8.65 -7.20
CA THR A 28 6.17 8.78 -5.81
C THR A 28 5.25 7.62 -5.45
N TYR A 29 4.32 7.25 -6.33
CA TYR A 29 3.37 6.16 -6.08
C TYR A 29 4.05 4.80 -5.92
N SER A 30 5.05 4.48 -6.75
CA SER A 30 5.77 3.20 -6.63
C SER A 30 6.46 3.00 -5.28
N ALA A 31 6.91 4.09 -4.63
CA ALA A 31 7.49 4.02 -3.30
C ALA A 31 6.44 3.64 -2.23
N PHE A 32 5.20 4.13 -2.36
CA PHE A 32 4.10 3.82 -1.44
C PHE A 32 3.54 2.41 -1.60
N VAL A 33 3.65 1.80 -2.79
CA VAL A 33 3.11 0.45 -3.06
C VAL A 33 3.88 -0.65 -2.30
N THR A 34 5.03 -0.34 -1.70
CA THR A 34 5.81 -1.32 -0.92
C THR A 34 5.17 -1.69 0.42
N ASP A 35 4.42 -0.78 1.06
CA ASP A 35 3.68 -1.08 2.29
C ASP A 35 2.16 -1.05 2.02
N PRO A 36 1.52 -2.22 1.83
CA PRO A 36 0.08 -2.28 1.58
C PRO A 36 -0.76 -1.87 2.80
N MET A 37 -0.18 -1.63 3.99
CA MET A 37 -0.90 -1.27 5.21
C MET A 37 -0.56 0.16 5.67
N ILE A 38 -1.45 1.10 5.37
CA ILE A 38 -1.32 2.50 5.82
C ILE A 38 -1.84 2.62 7.28
N GLY A 39 -1.04 3.23 8.16
CA GLY A 39 -1.43 3.52 9.55
C GLY A 39 -0.26 3.51 10.53
N HIS A 40 -0.23 4.51 11.43
CA HIS A 40 0.81 4.69 12.45
C HIS A 40 0.29 4.64 13.89
N CYS A 41 -1.01 4.35 14.09
CA CYS A 41 -1.53 4.17 15.44
C CYS A 41 -0.98 2.88 16.07
N GLU A 42 -0.94 2.84 17.40
CA GLU A 42 -0.37 1.74 18.16
C GLU A 42 -1.00 0.37 17.83
N LEU A 43 -2.32 0.34 17.63
CA LEU A 43 -3.05 -0.85 17.21
C LEU A 43 -2.57 -1.37 15.85
N MET A 44 -2.37 -0.49 14.86
CA MET A 44 -1.88 -0.88 13.55
C MET A 44 -0.41 -1.33 13.60
N LEU A 45 0.43 -0.69 14.43
CA LEU A 45 1.79 -1.14 14.65
C LEU A 45 1.85 -2.55 15.25
N LYS A 46 0.94 -2.88 16.17
CA LYS A 46 0.79 -4.23 16.74
C LYS A 46 0.42 -5.25 15.66
N VAL A 47 -0.53 -4.91 14.79
CA VAL A 47 -0.91 -5.77 13.65
C VAL A 47 0.28 -5.98 12.70
N LYS A 48 1.00 -4.92 12.34
CA LYS A 48 2.21 -5.03 11.50
C LYS A 48 3.25 -5.98 12.10
N ARG A 49 3.51 -5.88 13.42
CA ARG A 49 4.41 -6.81 14.13
C ARG A 49 3.90 -8.25 14.14
N GLN A 50 2.60 -8.47 14.22
CA GLN A 50 2.01 -9.81 14.12
C GLN A 50 2.18 -10.37 12.71
N VAL A 51 1.85 -9.59 11.68
CA VAL A 51 2.03 -9.93 10.27
C VAL A 51 3.48 -10.34 9.98
N SER A 52 4.46 -9.54 10.41
CA SER A 52 5.89 -9.86 10.20
C SER A 52 6.31 -11.19 10.85
N ARG A 53 5.74 -11.54 12.01
CA ARG A 53 6.04 -12.82 12.68
C ARG A 53 5.41 -14.01 11.98
N VAL A 54 4.13 -13.91 11.61
CA VAL A 54 3.39 -15.04 11.03
C VAL A 54 3.77 -15.32 9.59
N ALA A 55 4.23 -14.32 8.85
CA ALA A 55 4.60 -14.48 7.44
C ALA A 55 5.86 -15.35 7.21
N LEU A 56 6.69 -15.55 8.24
CA LEU A 56 7.85 -16.45 8.19
C LEU A 56 7.49 -17.92 8.44
N LEU A 57 6.31 -18.18 9.00
CA LEU A 57 5.80 -19.51 9.34
C LEU A 57 5.05 -20.09 8.14
N ASP A 58 5.06 -21.41 7.99
CA ASP A 58 4.22 -22.13 7.01
C ASP A 58 3.00 -22.72 7.72
N THR A 59 2.05 -21.84 8.06
CA THR A 59 0.80 -22.22 8.72
C THR A 59 -0.38 -21.48 8.12
N ASN A 60 -1.59 -22.01 8.36
CA ASN A 60 -2.85 -21.39 7.98
C ASN A 60 -3.18 -20.25 8.94
N ILE A 61 -3.52 -19.09 8.40
CA ILE A 61 -3.77 -17.86 9.17
C ILE A 61 -5.20 -17.42 8.91
N PHE A 62 -5.95 -17.19 9.99
CA PHE A 62 -7.29 -16.62 9.95
C PHE A 62 -7.25 -15.13 10.29
N VAL A 63 -7.79 -14.28 9.39
CA VAL A 63 -7.86 -12.83 9.59
C VAL A 63 -9.32 -12.43 9.80
N HIS A 64 -9.64 -11.94 11.00
CA HIS A 64 -10.98 -11.54 11.40
C HIS A 64 -11.11 -10.01 11.59
N GLY A 65 -12.34 -9.50 11.61
CA GLY A 65 -12.67 -8.08 11.75
C GLY A 65 -13.92 -7.70 10.96
N ASP A 66 -14.43 -6.49 11.18
CA ASP A 66 -15.65 -6.01 10.52
C ASP A 66 -15.47 -5.77 9.02
N SER A 67 -16.58 -5.65 8.28
CA SER A 67 -16.55 -5.27 6.87
C SER A 67 -15.89 -3.90 6.70
N GLY A 68 -15.04 -3.74 5.68
CA GLY A 68 -14.30 -2.49 5.42
C GLY A 68 -12.99 -2.33 6.19
N THR A 69 -12.63 -3.21 7.13
CA THR A 69 -11.36 -3.16 7.89
C THR A 69 -10.13 -3.62 7.09
N SER A 70 -10.24 -3.72 5.77
CA SER A 70 -9.12 -4.02 4.87
C SER A 70 -8.37 -5.33 5.18
N LYS A 71 -9.06 -6.36 5.68
CA LYS A 71 -8.51 -7.71 5.95
C LYS A 71 -7.73 -8.30 4.77
N LYS A 72 -8.13 -7.98 3.54
CA LYS A 72 -7.43 -8.39 2.31
C LYS A 72 -6.02 -7.80 2.20
N LEU A 73 -5.80 -6.58 2.68
CA LEU A 73 -4.47 -5.95 2.69
C LEU A 73 -3.53 -6.64 3.68
N VAL A 74 -4.05 -7.09 4.82
CA VAL A 74 -3.31 -7.91 5.79
C VAL A 74 -2.84 -9.21 5.15
N ALA A 75 -3.74 -9.94 4.48
CA ALA A 75 -3.41 -11.18 3.78
C ALA A 75 -2.36 -10.97 2.67
N LYS A 76 -2.50 -9.90 1.87
CA LYS A 76 -1.49 -9.53 0.86
C LYS A 76 -0.12 -9.23 1.47
N SER A 77 -0.09 -8.54 2.60
CA SER A 77 1.16 -8.23 3.32
C SER A 77 1.88 -9.48 3.80
N ILE A 78 1.12 -10.46 4.31
CA ILE A 78 1.66 -11.77 4.71
C ILE A 78 2.23 -12.52 3.49
N HIS A 79 1.50 -12.52 2.37
CA HIS A 79 1.89 -13.28 1.18
C HIS A 79 3.02 -12.61 0.36
N SER A 80 3.21 -11.30 0.49
CA SER A 80 4.25 -10.55 -0.23
C SER A 80 5.68 -10.83 0.27
N GLN A 81 5.85 -11.61 1.33
CA GLN A 81 7.18 -11.95 1.84
C GLN A 81 7.86 -13.03 0.98
N PRO A 82 9.20 -12.95 0.82
CA PRO A 82 9.95 -13.75 -0.17
C PRO A 82 9.78 -15.27 -0.02
N LYS A 83 9.46 -15.76 1.20
CA LYS A 83 9.19 -17.18 1.45
C LYS A 83 7.93 -17.70 0.75
N ARG A 84 6.95 -16.84 0.44
CA ARG A 84 5.63 -17.24 -0.11
C ARG A 84 5.33 -16.65 -1.49
N SER A 85 6.14 -15.71 -1.99
CA SER A 85 5.98 -15.07 -3.30
C SER A 85 6.24 -15.99 -4.52
N ILE A 86 6.50 -17.28 -4.30
CA ILE A 86 6.84 -18.26 -5.34
C ILE A 86 5.58 -19.02 -5.86
N LEU A 87 4.39 -18.78 -5.31
CA LEU A 87 3.14 -19.42 -5.75
C LEU A 87 2.29 -18.50 -6.64
N LYS A 88 2.87 -17.99 -7.74
CA LYS A 88 2.10 -17.28 -8.77
C LYS A 88 2.19 -18.01 -10.10
#